data_AF-A0A0F3IYN1-F1
#
_entry.id   AF-A0A0F3IYN1-F1
#
_cell.length_a   1.000
_cell.length_b   1.000
_cell.length_c   1.000
_cell.angle_alpha   90.00
_cell.angle_beta   90.00
_cell.angle_gamma   90.00
#
_symmetry.space_group_name_H-M   'P 1'
#
loop_
_entity.id
_entity.type
_entity.pdbx_description
1 polymer ?
#
loop_
_entity_poly.entity_id
_entity_poly.type
_entity_poly.pdbx_seq_one_letter_code
_entity_poly.pdbx_strand_id
1 'polypeptide(L)'
;MALQGGQVILTDLDPGIYLVTPEGAFELIHAYDEGDYHLADIFDYFELGEVLEEDGAPGIELDAREIKQLGRMAKQYAADHPPEFIAMCRDMVKAAVDFASEEEVVCFYENFT
;
A
#
# COMPACT_ATOMS: atom_id res chain seq x y z
N MET A 1 19.68 -4.87 24.80
CA MET A 1 18.24 -5.11 24.97
C MET A 1 17.79 -5.74 23.66
N ALA A 2 17.34 -6.99 23.71
CA ALA A 2 16.94 -7.72 22.51
C ALA A 2 15.56 -7.21 22.08
N LEU A 3 15.46 -6.63 20.89
CA LEU A 3 14.19 -6.45 20.21
C LEU A 3 13.74 -7.85 19.80
N GLN A 4 12.97 -8.51 20.67
CA GLN A 4 12.20 -9.68 20.28
C GLN A 4 11.18 -9.17 19.26
N GLY A 5 11.26 -9.70 18.04
CA GLY A 5 10.30 -9.46 16.98
C GLY A 5 8.92 -9.92 17.42
N GLY A 6 8.19 -9.01 18.08
CA GLY A 6 6.76 -9.11 18.19
C GLY A 6 6.24 -9.02 16.78
N GLN A 7 5.69 -10.12 16.29
CA GLN A 7 4.90 -10.15 15.06
C GLN A 7 3.78 -9.12 15.27
N VAL A 8 3.95 -7.93 14.68
CA VAL A 8 2.93 -6.89 14.74
C VAL A 8 1.74 -7.45 13.97
N ILE A 9 0.61 -7.60 14.66
CA ILE A 9 -0.62 -8.05 14.03
C ILE A 9 -1.27 -6.80 13.46
N LEU A 10 -1.47 -6.77 12.14
CA LEU A 10 -1.99 -5.60 11.42
C LEU A 10 -3.30 -5.07 12.03
N THR A 11 -4.13 -5.95 12.59
CA THR A 11 -5.43 -5.64 13.21
C THR A 11 -5.36 -4.90 14.55
N ASP A 12 -4.18 -4.77 15.18
CA ASP A 12 -3.98 -3.95 16.39
C ASP A 12 -3.54 -2.51 16.06
N LEU A 13 -3.27 -2.23 14.78
CA LEU A 13 -2.80 -0.94 14.30
C LEU A 13 -3.97 0.02 14.00
N ASP A 14 -3.64 1.30 13.87
CA ASP A 14 -4.59 2.30 13.38
C ASP A 14 -5.15 1.92 12.00
N PRO A 15 -6.36 2.37 11.64
CA PRO A 15 -6.91 2.06 10.34
C PRO A 15 -6.17 2.84 9.23
N GLY A 16 -5.80 2.15 8.15
CA GLY A 16 -5.02 2.72 7.05
C GLY A 16 -4.31 1.70 6.17
N ILE A 17 -3.43 2.20 5.31
CA ILE A 17 -2.56 1.41 4.45
C ILE A 17 -1.15 1.41 5.02
N TYR A 18 -0.57 0.21 5.09
CA TYR A 18 0.75 -0.06 5.62
C TYR A 18 1.68 -0.56 4.53
N LEU A 19 2.93 -0.09 4.55
CA LEU A 19 4.04 -0.66 3.78
C LEU A 19 4.79 -1.67 4.66
N VAL A 20 5.19 -2.80 4.09
CA VAL A 20 6.17 -3.70 4.72
C VAL A 20 7.58 -3.21 4.41
N THR A 21 8.31 -2.81 5.45
CA THR A 21 9.70 -2.38 5.33
C THR A 21 10.62 -3.59 5.07
N PRO A 22 11.85 -3.40 4.57
CA PRO A 22 12.83 -4.48 4.39
C PRO A 22 13.19 -5.21 5.70
N GLU A 23 12.92 -4.61 6.86
CA GLU A 23 13.09 -5.23 8.18
C GLU A 23 11.88 -6.09 8.60
N GLY A 24 10.82 -6.14 7.77
CA GLY A 24 9.57 -6.87 8.02
C GLY A 24 8.61 -6.14 8.97
N ALA A 25 8.77 -4.83 9.16
CA ALA A 25 7.87 -4.02 9.99
C ALA A 25 6.78 -3.34 9.14
N PHE A 26 5.63 -3.05 9.74
CA PHE A 26 4.55 -2.29 9.11
C PHE A 26 4.72 -0.79 9.39
N GLU A 27 4.82 0.01 8.34
CA GLU A 27 4.89 1.47 8.40
C GLU A 27 3.57 2.07 7.85
N LEU A 28 2.86 2.87 8.65
CA LEU A 28 1.63 3.53 8.20
C LEU A 28 1.96 4.60 7.15
N ILE A 29 1.49 4.41 5.92
CA ILE A 29 1.76 5.34 4.81
C ILE A 29 0.56 6.21 4.45
N HIS A 30 -0.65 5.72 4.74
CA HIS A 30 -1.89 6.44 4.47
C HIS A 30 -2.90 6.11 5.58
N ALA A 31 -3.25 7.11 6.39
CA ALA A 31 -4.27 6.93 7.42
C ALA A 31 -5.66 6.89 6.77
N TYR A 32 -6.49 5.94 7.19
CA TYR A 32 -7.88 5.89 6.78
C TYR A 32 -8.69 6.91 7.59
N ASP A 33 -9.47 7.75 6.91
CA ASP A 33 -10.32 8.79 7.53
C ASP A 33 -11.79 8.61 7.08
N GLU A 34 -12.02 8.68 5.77
CA GLU A 34 -13.27 8.35 5.10
C GLU A 34 -12.97 7.78 3.70
N GLY A 35 -13.99 7.20 3.06
CA GLY A 35 -13.92 6.72 1.68
C GLY A 35 -14.21 5.24 1.50
N ASP A 36 -14.54 4.88 0.26
CA ASP A 36 -14.71 3.50 -0.23
C ASP A 36 -13.61 3.26 -1.26
N TYR A 37 -12.45 2.81 -0.76
CA TYR A 37 -11.31 2.44 -1.58
C TYR A 37 -10.58 1.27 -0.92
N HIS A 38 -10.07 0.38 -1.75
CA HIS A 38 -9.34 -0.80 -1.35
C HIS A 38 -8.05 -0.96 -2.15
N LEU A 39 -7.06 -1.65 -1.60
CA LEU A 39 -5.86 -2.02 -2.34
C LEU A 39 -6.18 -2.86 -3.59
N ALA A 40 -7.23 -3.69 -3.52
CA ALA A 40 -7.71 -4.47 -4.66
C ALA A 40 -8.19 -3.59 -5.84
N ASP A 41 -8.61 -2.34 -5.59
CA ASP A 41 -9.03 -1.42 -6.65
C ASP A 41 -7.85 -1.01 -7.56
N ILE A 42 -6.61 -1.09 -7.07
CA ILE A 42 -5.42 -0.85 -7.91
C ILE A 42 -5.34 -1.92 -9.00
N PHE A 43 -5.60 -3.17 -8.65
CA PHE A 43 -5.65 -4.26 -9.62
C PHE A 43 -6.87 -4.12 -10.54
N ASP A 44 -8.06 -3.82 -10.00
CA ASP A 44 -9.29 -3.71 -10.81
C ASP A 44 -9.25 -2.54 -11.80
N TYR A 45 -8.76 -1.37 -11.37
CA TYR A 45 -8.77 -0.15 -12.20
C TYR A 45 -7.55 -0.02 -13.09
N PHE A 46 -6.38 -0.46 -12.61
CA PHE A 46 -5.11 -0.23 -13.30
C PHE A 46 -4.42 -1.50 -13.79
N GLU A 47 -4.92 -2.69 -13.43
CA GLU A 47 -4.30 -3.98 -13.76
C GLU A 47 -2.83 -4.05 -13.30
N LEU A 48 -2.54 -3.45 -12.15
CA LEU A 48 -1.19 -3.40 -11.55
C LEU A 48 -1.13 -4.27 -10.29
N GLY A 49 0.01 -4.95 -10.11
CA GLY A 49 0.33 -5.71 -8.92
C GLY A 49 -0.32 -7.08 -8.82
N GLU A 50 0.02 -7.79 -7.76
CA GLU A 50 -0.60 -9.06 -7.38
C GLU A 50 -1.32 -8.89 -6.04
N VAL A 51 -2.61 -9.23 -6.01
CA VAL A 51 -3.41 -9.16 -4.78
C VAL A 51 -2.97 -10.26 -3.82
N LEU A 52 -2.68 -9.87 -2.59
CA LEU A 52 -2.29 -10.75 -1.50
C LEU A 52 -3.46 -10.89 -0.52
N GLU A 53 -3.63 -12.09 0.03
CA GLU A 53 -4.47 -12.34 1.20
C GLU A 53 -3.61 -13.07 2.24
N GLU A 54 -2.97 -12.32 3.15
CA GLU A 54 -2.24 -12.89 4.28
C GLU A 54 -2.94 -12.58 5.60
N ASP A 55 -3.09 -13.60 6.44
CA ASP A 55 -3.68 -13.50 7.79
C ASP A 55 -5.06 -12.80 7.83
N GLY A 56 -5.80 -12.83 6.72
CA GLY A 56 -7.12 -12.19 6.58
C GLY A 56 -7.08 -10.68 6.33
N ALA A 57 -5.89 -10.10 6.14
CA ALA A 57 -5.71 -8.73 5.69
C ALA A 57 -5.52 -8.67 4.16
N PRO A 58 -6.28 -7.83 3.45
CA PRO A 58 -6.07 -7.61 2.02
C PRO A 58 -4.73 -6.88 1.81
N GLY A 59 -3.98 -7.30 0.81
CA GLY A 59 -2.72 -6.68 0.44
C GLY A 59 -2.49 -6.63 -1.06
N ILE A 60 -1.45 -5.93 -1.46
CA ILE A 60 -0.98 -5.88 -2.85
C ILE A 60 0.54 -5.82 -2.91
N GLU A 61 1.09 -6.62 -3.81
CA GLU A 61 2.50 -6.64 -4.16
C GLU A 61 2.72 -5.84 -5.45
N LEU A 62 3.71 -4.94 -5.47
CA LEU A 62 4.04 -4.11 -6.62
C LEU A 62 5.55 -4.09 -6.86
N ASP A 63 5.98 -4.28 -8.11
CA ASP A 63 7.37 -4.09 -8.52
C ASP A 63 7.69 -2.60 -8.82
N ALA A 64 8.97 -2.23 -8.84
CA ALA A 64 9.40 -0.85 -9.07
C ALA A 64 8.87 -0.20 -10.36
N ARG A 65 8.62 -0.99 -11.42
CA ARG A 65 7.97 -0.51 -12.66
C ARG A 65 6.49 -0.23 -12.43
N GLU A 66 5.81 -1.10 -11.70
CA GLU A 66 4.39 -0.94 -11.36
C GLU A 66 4.18 0.27 -10.45
N ILE A 67 5.07 0.54 -9.49
CA ILE A 67 5.06 1.78 -8.70
C ILE A 67 5.19 3.02 -9.59
N LYS A 68 6.12 3.01 -10.55
CA LYS A 68 6.27 4.11 -11.53
C LYS A 68 5.01 4.26 -12.40
N GLN A 69 4.36 3.16 -12.76
CA GLN A 69 3.10 3.16 -13.52
C GLN A 69 1.92 3.68 -12.68
N LEU A 70 1.79 3.23 -11.43
CA LEU A 70 0.77 3.67 -10.48
C LEU A 70 0.80 5.19 -10.32
N GLY A 71 1.99 5.77 -10.11
CA GLY A 71 2.13 7.22 -10.01
C GLY A 71 1.72 7.97 -11.28
N ARG A 72 1.95 7.38 -12.46
CA ARG A 72 1.52 7.95 -13.74
C ARG A 72 0.00 7.85 -13.91
N MET A 73 -0.59 6.69 -13.61
CA MET A 73 -2.03 6.43 -13.75
C MET A 73 -2.84 7.25 -12.77
N ALA A 74 -2.44 7.30 -11.49
CA ALA A 74 -3.07 8.15 -10.47
C ALA A 74 -3.01 9.64 -10.80
N LYS A 75 -2.02 10.09 -11.59
CA LYS A 75 -1.98 11.46 -12.11
C LYS A 75 -2.89 11.64 -13.33
N GLN A 76 -2.89 10.68 -14.24
CA GLN A 76 -3.63 10.74 -15.51
C GLN A 76 -5.15 10.64 -15.30
N TYR A 77 -5.58 9.74 -14.41
CA TYR A 77 -6.99 9.42 -14.16
C TYR A 77 -7.53 10.05 -12.87
N ALA A 78 -6.83 11.06 -12.33
CA ALA A 78 -7.20 11.69 -11.06
C ALA A 78 -8.62 12.27 -11.03
N ALA A 79 -9.19 12.62 -12.19
CA ALA A 79 -10.54 13.17 -12.31
C ALA A 79 -11.62 12.09 -12.49
N ASP A 80 -11.23 10.86 -12.82
CA ASP A 80 -12.11 9.74 -13.14
C ASP A 80 -12.32 8.78 -11.95
N HIS A 81 -11.50 8.90 -10.90
CA HIS A 81 -11.54 8.06 -9.70
C HIS A 81 -11.79 8.87 -8.42
N PRO A 82 -12.21 8.21 -7.32
CA PRO A 82 -12.38 8.88 -6.03
C PRO A 82 -11.10 9.60 -5.57
N PRO A 83 -11.23 10.81 -4.99
CA PRO A 83 -10.07 11.59 -4.56
C PRO A 83 -9.24 10.89 -3.48
N GLU A 84 -9.89 10.08 -2.64
CA GLU A 84 -9.28 9.32 -1.55
C GLU A 84 -8.42 8.16 -2.09
N PHE A 85 -8.96 7.39 -3.04
CA PHE A 85 -8.20 6.37 -3.77
C PHE A 85 -6.96 6.96 -4.46
N ILE A 86 -7.11 8.13 -5.10
CA ILE A 86 -5.98 8.81 -5.76
C ILE A 86 -4.96 9.34 -4.74
N ALA A 87 -5.41 9.79 -3.56
CA ALA A 87 -4.53 10.19 -2.47
C ALA A 87 -3.72 8.99 -1.95
N MET A 88 -4.39 7.88 -1.66
CA MET A 88 -3.76 6.60 -1.28
C MET A 88 -2.68 6.19 -2.29
N CYS A 89 -3.01 6.15 -3.58
CA CYS A 89 -2.05 5.78 -4.63
C CYS A 89 -0.81 6.68 -4.64
N ARG A 90 -0.96 7.98 -4.38
CA ARG A 90 0.17 8.93 -4.34
C ARG A 90 1.04 8.72 -3.11
N ASP A 91 0.43 8.44 -1.96
CA ASP A 91 1.16 8.15 -0.73
C ASP A 91 1.92 6.83 -0.84
N MET A 92 1.33 5.79 -1.44
CA MET A 92 2.01 4.53 -1.76
C MET A 92 3.25 4.74 -2.64
N VAL A 93 3.11 5.50 -3.73
CA VAL A 93 4.23 5.79 -4.64
C VAL A 93 5.33 6.58 -3.92
N LYS A 94 4.96 7.54 -3.08
CA LYS A 94 5.92 8.31 -2.29
C LYS A 94 6.65 7.41 -1.29
N ALA A 95 5.93 6.55 -0.58
CA ALA A 95 6.52 5.62 0.38
C ALA A 95 7.45 4.63 -0.31
N ALA A 96 7.03 4.02 -1.43
CA ALA A 96 7.90 3.11 -2.18
C ALA A 96 9.21 3.79 -2.63
N VAL A 97 9.19 5.07 -3.00
CA VAL A 97 10.41 5.83 -3.34
C VAL A 97 11.31 6.12 -2.12
N ASP A 98 10.72 6.28 -0.94
CA ASP A 98 11.47 6.57 0.29
C ASP A 98 12.09 5.31 0.91
N PHE A 99 11.39 4.17 0.79
CA PHE A 99 11.73 2.92 1.48
C PHE A 99 12.29 1.80 0.60
N ALA A 100 12.04 1.80 -0.71
CA ALA A 100 12.44 0.70 -1.59
C ALA A 100 13.51 1.10 -2.60
N SER A 101 14.48 0.21 -2.82
CA SER A 101 15.44 0.35 -3.91
C SER A 101 14.76 0.08 -5.26
N GLU A 102 15.31 0.60 -6.37
CA GLU A 102 14.71 0.49 -7.71
C GLU A 102 14.57 -0.95 -8.26
N GLU A 103 15.04 -1.96 -7.53
CA GLU A 103 15.01 -3.38 -7.89
C GLU A 103 14.18 -4.23 -6.92
N GLU A 104 13.57 -3.61 -5.90
CA GLU A 104 12.81 -4.31 -4.87
C GLU A 104 11.30 -4.29 -5.15
N VAL A 105 10.68 -5.39 -4.78
CA VAL A 105 9.23 -5.54 -4.73
C VAL A 105 8.76 -4.98 -3.38
N VAL A 106 7.65 -4.25 -3.39
CA VAL A 106 7.04 -3.68 -2.18
C VAL A 106 5.68 -4.30 -1.94
N CYS A 107 5.42 -4.64 -0.67
CA CYS A 107 4.14 -5.19 -0.23
C CYS A 107 3.41 -4.14 0.59
N PHE A 108 2.13 -3.93 0.28
CA PHE A 108 1.23 -3.09 1.05
C PHE A 108 0.08 -3.92 1.60
N TYR A 109 -0.41 -3.56 2.78
CA TYR A 109 -1.59 -4.17 3.39
C TYR A 109 -2.55 -3.10 3.88
N GLU A 110 -3.85 -3.37 3.79
CA GLU A 110 -4.89 -2.49 4.32
C GLU A 110 -5.43 -3.01 5.64
N ASN A 111 -5.70 -2.08 6.54
CA ASN A 111 -6.34 -2.31 7.82
C ASN A 111 -7.52 -1.34 7.94
N PHE A 112 -8.73 -1.80 7.64
CA PHE A 112 -9.95 -0.98 7.78
C PHE A 112 -10.90 -1.51 8.86
N THR A 113 -10.39 -2.37 9.75
CA THR A 113 -11.16 -2.99 10.84
C THR A 113 -11.61 -1.99 11.89
#